data_AF-A0A2A2WT23-F1
#
_entry.id   AF-A0A2A2WT23-F1
#
_cell.length_a   1.000
_cell.length_b   1.000
_cell.length_c   1.000
_cell.angle_alpha   90.00
_cell.angle_beta   90.00
_cell.angle_gamma   90.00
#
_symmetry.space_group_name_H-M   'P 1'
#
loop_
_entity.id
_entity.type
_entity.pdbx_description
1 polymer ?
#
loop_
_entity_poly.entity_id
_entity_poly.type
_entity_poly.pdbx_seq_one_letter_code
_entity_poly.pdbx_strand_id
1 'polypeptide(L)'
;MFTEIDHQKFRSLRITHVATRFEELISDEANDELTPEQIFLTAVDDALDQRQAHRIDKLIRAAKFPIPQASIAEINYQEGRGITPVRMKRYAGHHWRQDPTNLLVISPTGGGKTYLACAIGIAACQNGHTVTYARMDELARRLVIARGDGIRHQKMLNDLSDVELLIIDDFLTVGIDPEAANDLFAVLANREHRLPTMIASQSRPAYWLEALPDRVAADSIVNRLANNAREINLGEVDMRRQRDDQARATTGYWE
;
A
#
# COMPACT_ATOMS: atom_id res chain seq x y z
N MET A 1 -13.49 35.27 -22.60
CA MET A 1 -12.84 34.00 -22.97
C MET A 1 -11.36 34.21 -23.22
N PHE A 2 -10.55 33.25 -22.80
CA PHE A 2 -9.10 33.26 -22.99
C PHE A 2 -8.72 33.04 -24.46
N THR A 3 -7.59 33.61 -24.88
CA THR A 3 -7.07 33.43 -26.24
C THR A 3 -6.17 32.20 -26.35
N GLU A 4 -5.85 31.77 -27.57
CA GLU A 4 -4.88 30.69 -27.80
C GLU A 4 -3.50 30.99 -27.19
N ILE A 5 -3.06 32.26 -27.25
CA ILE A 5 -1.81 32.72 -26.64
C ILE A 5 -1.86 32.55 -25.11
N ASP A 6 -3.00 32.80 -24.48
CA ASP A 6 -3.16 32.63 -23.04
C ASP A 6 -3.11 31.15 -22.64
N HIS A 7 -3.76 30.27 -23.40
CA HIS A 7 -3.65 28.82 -23.18
C HIS A 7 -2.22 28.29 -23.34
N GLN A 8 -1.41 28.87 -24.24
CA GLN A 8 0.02 28.54 -24.33
C GLN A 8 0.78 28.95 -23.06
N LYS A 9 0.51 30.14 -22.50
CA LYS A 9 1.07 30.58 -21.21
C LYS A 9 0.65 29.65 -20.07
N PHE A 10 -0.62 29.24 -20.02
CA PHE A 10 -1.11 28.35 -18.96
C PHE A 10 -0.45 26.97 -19.02
N ARG A 11 -0.21 26.44 -20.23
CA ARG A 11 0.52 25.18 -20.41
C ARG A 11 1.98 25.30 -19.99
N SER A 12 2.68 26.39 -20.34
CA SER A 12 4.08 26.58 -19.97
C SER A 12 4.26 26.72 -18.46
N LEU A 13 3.32 27.36 -17.77
CA LEU A 13 3.26 27.48 -16.31
C LEU A 13 2.67 26.24 -15.60
N ARG A 14 2.14 25.26 -16.36
CA ARG A 14 1.45 24.06 -15.82
C ARG A 14 0.24 24.38 -14.94
N ILE A 15 -0.52 25.42 -15.31
CA ILE A 15 -1.74 25.88 -14.62
C ILE A 15 -3.00 25.72 -15.50
N THR A 16 -2.96 24.84 -16.50
CA THR A 16 -4.08 24.62 -17.42
C THR A 16 -5.41 24.34 -16.69
N HIS A 17 -5.41 23.51 -15.65
CA HIS A 17 -6.63 23.19 -14.89
C HIS A 17 -7.19 24.42 -14.15
N VAL A 18 -6.32 25.23 -13.54
CA VAL A 18 -6.74 26.50 -12.92
C VAL A 18 -7.40 27.41 -13.95
N ALA A 19 -6.79 27.55 -15.12
CA ALA A 19 -7.33 28.41 -16.17
C ALA A 19 -8.70 27.93 -16.69
N THR A 20 -8.86 26.62 -16.92
CA THR A 20 -10.13 26.03 -17.34
C THR A 20 -11.20 26.25 -16.28
N ARG A 21 -10.92 25.92 -15.00
CA ARG A 21 -11.89 26.08 -13.92
C ARG A 21 -12.24 27.54 -13.67
N PHE A 22 -11.27 28.44 -13.77
CA PHE A 22 -11.47 29.88 -13.63
C PHE A 22 -12.36 30.45 -14.75
N GLU A 23 -12.16 30.01 -16.00
CA GLU A 23 -13.00 30.41 -17.12
C GLU A 23 -14.46 29.92 -16.98
N GLU A 24 -14.65 28.68 -16.50
CA GLU A 24 -15.97 28.14 -16.18
C GLU A 24 -16.65 28.97 -15.09
N LEU A 25 -15.96 29.29 -14.00
CA LEU A 25 -16.52 30.03 -12.86
C LEU A 25 -16.89 31.47 -13.21
N ILE A 26 -16.07 32.16 -14.02
CA ILE A 26 -16.39 33.54 -14.48
C ILE A 26 -17.61 33.54 -15.42
N SER A 27 -17.82 32.47 -16.17
CA SER A 27 -18.91 32.38 -17.16
C SER A 27 -20.24 31.93 -16.55
N ASP A 28 -20.27 31.61 -15.26
CA ASP A 28 -21.44 31.12 -14.54
C ASP A 28 -22.06 32.25 -13.72
N GLU A 29 -23.27 32.67 -14.11
CA GLU A 29 -24.05 33.74 -13.47
C GLU A 29 -24.32 33.47 -11.98
N ALA A 30 -24.25 32.21 -11.53
CA ALA A 30 -24.37 31.87 -10.11
C ALA A 30 -23.23 32.44 -9.25
N ASN A 31 -22.14 32.90 -9.87
CA ASN A 31 -20.96 33.45 -9.18
C ASN A 31 -20.88 34.98 -9.22
N ASP A 32 -21.93 35.69 -9.68
CA ASP A 32 -21.93 37.16 -9.84
C ASP A 32 -21.71 37.94 -8.53
N GLU A 33 -22.01 37.33 -7.38
CA GLU A 33 -21.79 37.93 -6.05
C GLU A 33 -20.36 37.68 -5.50
N LEU A 34 -19.55 36.85 -6.16
CA LEU A 34 -18.20 36.52 -5.72
C LEU A 34 -17.19 37.56 -6.20
N THR A 35 -16.20 37.88 -5.35
CA THR A 35 -15.09 38.73 -5.76
C THR A 35 -14.16 37.98 -6.73
N PRO A 36 -13.40 38.70 -7.58
CA PRO A 36 -12.41 38.07 -8.47
C PRO A 36 -11.40 37.18 -7.72
N GLU A 37 -11.01 37.57 -6.51
CA GLU A 37 -10.13 36.78 -5.64
C GLU A 37 -10.79 35.46 -5.21
N GLN A 38 -12.07 35.48 -4.85
CA GLN A 38 -12.81 34.27 -4.46
C GLN A 38 -12.93 33.28 -5.62
N ILE A 39 -13.27 33.78 -6.81
CA ILE A 39 -13.36 32.96 -8.02
C ILE A 39 -12.00 32.34 -8.37
N PHE A 40 -10.93 33.14 -8.31
CA PHE A 40 -9.58 32.65 -8.57
C PHE A 40 -9.13 31.61 -7.55
N LEU A 41 -9.31 31.87 -6.25
CA LEU A 41 -8.92 30.92 -5.19
C LEU A 41 -9.72 29.62 -5.29
N THR A 42 -11.01 29.68 -5.65
CA THR A 42 -11.82 28.47 -5.89
C THR A 42 -11.24 27.62 -7.03
N ALA A 43 -10.82 28.23 -8.14
CA ALA A 43 -10.16 27.51 -9.23
C ALA A 43 -8.78 26.95 -8.84
N VAL A 44 -8.05 27.64 -7.95
CA VAL A 44 -6.77 27.16 -7.41
C VAL A 44 -6.98 25.96 -6.49
N ASP A 45 -7.95 26.02 -5.58
CA ASP A 45 -8.28 24.94 -4.65
C ASP A 45 -8.68 23.67 -5.42
N ASP A 46 -9.54 23.79 -6.43
CA ASP A 46 -9.91 22.68 -7.31
C ASP A 46 -8.69 22.06 -8.03
N ALA A 47 -7.73 22.88 -8.46
CA ALA A 47 -6.49 22.38 -9.05
C ALA A 47 -5.56 21.70 -8.03
N LEU A 48 -5.54 22.16 -6.79
CA LEU A 48 -4.78 21.53 -5.71
C LEU A 48 -5.38 20.16 -5.37
N ASP A 49 -6.71 20.08 -5.24
CA ASP A 49 -7.43 18.84 -4.98
C ASP A 49 -7.23 17.82 -6.09
N GLN A 50 -7.34 18.25 -7.36
CA GLN A 50 -7.07 17.39 -8.50
C GLN A 50 -5.62 16.88 -8.53
N ARG A 51 -4.64 17.74 -8.23
CA ARG A 51 -3.23 17.34 -8.16
C ARG A 51 -2.99 16.34 -7.03
N GLN A 52 -3.62 16.52 -5.88
CA GLN A 52 -3.52 15.60 -4.76
C GLN A 52 -4.17 14.24 -5.10
N ALA A 53 -5.36 14.24 -5.70
CA ALA A 53 -6.03 13.02 -6.16
C ALA A 53 -5.16 12.26 -7.17
N HIS A 54 -4.61 12.94 -8.18
CA HIS A 54 -3.70 12.33 -9.16
C HIS A 54 -2.42 11.77 -8.52
N ARG A 55 -1.87 12.46 -7.52
CA ARG A 55 -0.70 11.96 -6.78
C ARG A 55 -1.03 10.66 -6.04
N ILE A 56 -2.16 10.62 -5.32
CA ILE A 56 -2.62 9.43 -4.59
C ILE A 56 -2.85 8.27 -5.58
N ASP A 57 -3.56 8.51 -6.67
CA ASP A 57 -3.80 7.53 -7.73
C ASP A 57 -2.51 6.93 -8.29
N LYS A 58 -1.52 7.79 -8.54
CA LYS A 58 -0.21 7.36 -9.01
C LYS A 58 0.49 6.46 -7.98
N LEU A 59 0.43 6.81 -6.69
CA LEU A 59 1.02 6.02 -5.62
C LEU A 59 0.35 4.63 -5.51
N ILE A 60 -0.99 4.58 -5.52
CA ILE A 60 -1.75 3.33 -5.45
C ILE A 60 -1.44 2.43 -6.66
N ARG A 61 -1.42 2.98 -7.88
CA ARG A 61 -1.08 2.22 -9.10
C ARG A 61 0.37 1.74 -9.12
N ALA A 62 1.29 2.51 -8.56
CA ALA A 62 2.70 2.15 -8.45
C ALA A 62 2.90 1.00 -7.45
N ALA A 63 2.10 0.95 -6.39
CA ALA A 63 2.22 -0.05 -5.33
C ALA A 63 1.83 -1.48 -5.74
N LYS A 64 1.06 -1.67 -6.82
CA LYS A 64 0.66 -3.00 -7.35
C LYS A 64 -0.18 -3.84 -6.37
N PHE A 65 -1.09 -3.21 -5.63
CA PHE A 65 -2.03 -3.94 -4.77
C PHE A 65 -2.92 -4.89 -5.59
N PRO A 66 -3.17 -6.13 -5.12
CA PRO A 66 -4.12 -7.05 -5.74
C PRO A 66 -5.58 -6.62 -5.51
N ILE A 67 -5.84 -5.84 -4.45
CA ILE A 67 -7.16 -5.32 -4.10
C ILE A 67 -7.06 -3.79 -3.96
N PRO A 68 -6.97 -3.03 -5.08
CA PRO A 68 -6.74 -1.58 -5.06
C PRO A 68 -7.89 -0.77 -4.44
N GLN A 69 -9.06 -1.37 -4.26
CA GLN A 69 -10.24 -0.79 -3.62
C GLN A 69 -10.34 -1.10 -2.12
N ALA A 70 -9.37 -1.83 -1.54
CA ALA A 70 -9.43 -2.16 -0.12
C ALA A 70 -9.40 -0.90 0.76
N SER A 71 -10.25 -0.86 1.78
CA SER A 71 -10.42 0.32 2.63
C SER A 71 -10.46 -0.08 4.09
N ILE A 72 -9.82 0.74 4.93
CA ILE A 72 -9.87 0.58 6.38
C ILE A 72 -11.30 0.72 6.91
N ALA A 73 -12.12 1.54 6.26
CA ALA A 73 -13.51 1.79 6.66
C ALA A 73 -14.42 0.56 6.40
N GLU A 74 -14.10 -0.25 5.40
CA GLU A 74 -14.91 -1.41 4.98
C GLU A 74 -14.47 -2.73 5.62
N ILE A 75 -13.47 -2.69 6.51
CA ILE A 75 -13.04 -3.87 7.25
C ILE A 75 -14.19 -4.38 8.12
N ASN A 76 -14.43 -5.69 8.12
CA ASN A 76 -15.31 -6.33 9.09
C ASN A 76 -14.59 -6.46 10.46
N TYR A 77 -15.12 -5.72 11.44
CA TYR A 77 -14.64 -5.64 12.83
C TYR A 77 -15.42 -6.51 13.81
N GLN A 78 -16.09 -7.56 13.34
CA GLN A 78 -16.77 -8.51 14.22
C GLN A 78 -15.84 -9.07 15.31
N GLU A 79 -16.47 -9.51 16.39
CA GLU A 79 -15.78 -10.12 17.51
C GLU A 79 -14.93 -11.33 17.08
N GLY A 80 -13.82 -11.56 17.78
CA GLY A 80 -12.88 -12.64 17.47
C GLY A 80 -11.87 -12.33 16.35
N ARG A 81 -11.98 -11.19 15.64
CA ARG A 81 -11.02 -10.80 14.59
C ARG A 81 -9.68 -10.26 15.12
N GLY A 82 -9.57 -9.93 16.40
CA GLY A 82 -8.33 -9.38 17.00
C GLY A 82 -7.98 -7.95 16.54
N ILE A 83 -8.90 -7.26 15.86
CA ILE A 83 -8.74 -5.89 15.35
C ILE A 83 -9.92 -5.02 15.77
N THR A 84 -9.65 -3.72 15.93
CA THR A 84 -10.66 -2.72 16.27
C THR A 84 -10.58 -1.53 15.32
N PRO A 85 -11.69 -0.80 15.09
CA PRO A 85 -11.68 0.39 14.24
C PRO A 85 -10.66 1.43 14.71
N VAL A 86 -10.53 1.61 16.03
CA VAL A 86 -9.55 2.55 16.63
C VAL A 86 -8.13 2.15 16.26
N ARG A 87 -7.79 0.86 16.41
CA ARG A 87 -6.46 0.37 16.08
C ARG A 87 -6.16 0.52 14.59
N MET A 88 -7.12 0.23 13.72
CA MET A 88 -6.92 0.33 12.27
C MET A 88 -6.81 1.78 11.79
N LYS A 89 -7.56 2.71 12.40
CA LYS A 89 -7.36 4.15 12.17
C LYS A 89 -5.97 4.63 12.56
N ARG A 90 -5.36 4.08 13.62
CA ARG A 90 -3.97 4.39 13.99
C ARG A 90 -2.98 3.96 12.92
N TYR A 91 -3.13 2.75 12.35
CA TYR A 91 -2.27 2.31 11.24
C TYR A 91 -2.54 3.08 9.95
N ALA A 92 -3.79 3.48 9.71
CA ALA A 92 -4.15 4.30 8.56
C ALA A 92 -3.41 5.64 8.57
N GLY A 93 -3.35 6.32 9.73
CA GLY A 93 -2.63 7.58 9.92
C GLY A 93 -1.16 7.43 10.35
N HIS A 94 -0.57 6.23 10.25
CA HIS A 94 0.81 6.01 10.71
C HIS A 94 1.81 6.68 9.76
N HIS A 95 2.77 7.43 10.32
CA HIS A 95 3.85 8.05 9.55
C HIS A 95 4.99 7.05 9.33
N TRP A 96 4.84 6.18 8.33
CA TRP A 96 5.74 5.04 8.07
C TRP A 96 7.22 5.41 7.95
N ARG A 97 7.53 6.57 7.39
CA ARG A 97 8.92 7.05 7.28
C ARG A 97 9.52 7.54 8.60
N GLN A 98 8.71 8.12 9.49
CA GLN A 98 9.19 8.71 10.74
C GLN A 98 9.31 7.67 11.86
N ASP A 99 8.48 6.63 11.80
CA ASP A 99 8.49 5.51 12.74
C ASP A 99 8.67 4.21 11.95
N PRO A 100 9.94 3.77 11.74
CA PRO A 100 10.29 2.61 10.91
C PRO A 100 10.07 1.27 11.65
N THR A 101 9.02 1.19 12.46
CA THR A 101 8.64 -0.04 13.15
C THR A 101 7.94 -0.99 12.18
N ASN A 102 8.45 -2.22 12.07
CA ASN A 102 7.85 -3.28 11.26
C ASN A 102 6.46 -3.68 11.77
N LEU A 103 5.61 -4.17 10.85
CA LEU A 103 4.26 -4.65 11.17
C LEU A 103 4.09 -6.11 10.73
N LEU A 104 3.83 -7.00 11.66
CA LEU A 104 3.48 -8.38 11.38
C LEU A 104 1.97 -8.57 11.43
N VAL A 105 1.38 -9.07 10.35
CA VAL A 105 -0.03 -9.46 10.26
C VAL A 105 -0.08 -10.98 10.20
N ILE A 106 -0.40 -11.60 11.32
CA ILE A 106 -0.43 -13.06 11.47
C ILE A 106 -1.87 -13.53 11.51
N SER A 107 -2.21 -14.54 10.72
CA SER A 107 -3.56 -15.12 10.71
C SER A 107 -3.58 -16.49 10.06
N PRO A 108 -4.45 -17.41 10.49
CA PRO A 108 -4.80 -18.59 9.71
C PRO A 108 -5.26 -18.25 8.27
N THR A 109 -5.39 -19.28 7.43
CA THR A 109 -5.94 -19.14 6.08
C THR A 109 -7.35 -18.54 6.15
N GLY A 110 -7.70 -17.66 5.21
CA GLY A 110 -9.05 -17.07 5.14
C GLY A 110 -9.29 -15.87 6.06
N GLY A 111 -8.40 -15.55 7.01
CA GLY A 111 -8.57 -14.41 7.91
C GLY A 111 -8.36 -13.01 7.31
N GLY A 112 -8.30 -12.86 5.98
CA GLY A 112 -8.29 -11.53 5.34
C GLY A 112 -7.00 -10.72 5.46
N LYS A 113 -5.85 -11.38 5.67
CA LYS A 113 -4.52 -10.74 5.72
C LYS A 113 -4.22 -9.85 4.52
N THR A 114 -4.42 -10.38 3.31
CA THR A 114 -4.22 -9.66 2.05
C THR A 114 -5.06 -8.38 1.98
N TYR A 115 -6.35 -8.46 2.35
CA TYR A 115 -7.22 -7.28 2.36
C TYR A 115 -6.72 -6.25 3.37
N LEU A 116 -6.33 -6.70 4.57
CA LEU A 116 -5.82 -5.80 5.61
C LEU A 116 -4.52 -5.12 5.17
N ALA A 117 -3.59 -5.87 4.59
CA ALA A 117 -2.34 -5.36 4.06
C ALA A 117 -2.58 -4.32 2.93
N CYS A 118 -3.51 -4.60 2.02
CA CYS A 118 -3.91 -3.65 0.99
C CYS A 118 -4.54 -2.40 1.59
N ALA A 119 -5.48 -2.53 2.52
CA ALA A 119 -6.19 -1.40 3.14
C ALA A 119 -5.23 -0.47 3.90
N ILE A 120 -4.27 -1.03 4.64
CA ILE A 120 -3.22 -0.27 5.32
C ILE A 120 -2.30 0.41 4.30
N GLY A 121 -1.87 -0.31 3.26
CA GLY A 121 -1.02 0.25 2.21
C GLY A 121 -1.70 1.37 1.41
N ILE A 122 -2.98 1.23 1.10
CA ILE A 122 -3.78 2.26 0.43
C ILE A 122 -3.91 3.50 1.32
N ALA A 123 -4.17 3.32 2.61
CA ALA A 123 -4.18 4.42 3.57
C ALA A 123 -2.81 5.13 3.66
N ALA A 124 -1.70 4.38 3.57
CA ALA A 124 -0.36 4.97 3.49
C ALA A 124 -0.19 5.80 2.20
N CYS A 125 -0.63 5.29 1.05
CA CYS A 125 -0.62 6.06 -0.21
C CYS A 125 -1.47 7.33 -0.14
N GLN A 126 -2.64 7.27 0.49
CA GLN A 126 -3.52 8.43 0.73
C GLN A 126 -2.82 9.48 1.59
N ASN A 127 -1.99 9.06 2.53
CA ASN A 127 -1.11 9.93 3.34
C ASN A 127 0.21 10.31 2.64
N GLY A 128 0.33 10.03 1.33
CA GLY A 128 1.44 10.47 0.51
C GLY A 128 2.70 9.59 0.57
N HIS A 129 2.63 8.42 1.22
CA HIS A 129 3.74 7.47 1.31
C HIS A 129 3.89 6.63 0.04
N THR A 130 5.14 6.34 -0.34
CA THR A 130 5.42 5.35 -1.37
C THR A 130 5.27 3.94 -0.79
N VAL A 131 4.56 3.07 -1.50
CA VAL A 131 4.30 1.69 -1.08
C VAL A 131 4.66 0.74 -2.20
N THR A 132 5.21 -0.43 -1.87
CA THR A 132 5.32 -1.55 -2.80
C THR A 132 4.71 -2.77 -2.15
N TYR A 133 3.74 -3.36 -2.82
CA TYR A 133 3.17 -4.63 -2.47
C TYR A 133 3.78 -5.72 -3.33
N ALA A 134 4.16 -6.83 -2.70
CA ALA A 134 4.54 -8.05 -3.39
C ALA A 134 4.05 -9.29 -2.64
N ARG A 135 3.58 -10.29 -3.38
CA ARG A 135 3.47 -11.64 -2.82
C ARG A 135 4.85 -12.28 -2.76
N MET A 136 5.17 -12.98 -1.67
CA MET A 136 6.50 -13.53 -1.46
C MET A 136 6.94 -14.48 -2.58
N ASP A 137 6.05 -15.35 -3.06
CA ASP A 137 6.35 -16.32 -4.11
C ASP A 137 6.67 -15.63 -5.46
N GLU A 138 5.92 -14.59 -5.80
CA GLU A 138 6.16 -13.79 -7.00
C GLU A 138 7.43 -12.95 -6.89
N LEU A 139 7.65 -12.34 -5.71
CA LEU A 139 8.84 -11.57 -5.42
C LEU A 139 10.10 -12.43 -5.59
N ALA A 140 10.11 -13.63 -4.99
CA ALA A 140 11.23 -14.55 -5.08
C ALA A 140 11.54 -14.92 -6.55
N ARG A 141 10.51 -15.29 -7.34
CA ARG A 141 10.69 -15.58 -8.78
C ARG A 141 11.26 -14.38 -9.54
N ARG A 142 10.76 -13.18 -9.28
CA ARG A 142 11.22 -11.95 -9.94
C ARG A 142 12.67 -11.61 -9.60
N LEU A 143 13.08 -11.84 -8.35
CA LEU A 143 14.47 -11.63 -7.92
C LEU A 143 15.42 -12.58 -8.65
N VAL A 144 15.09 -13.88 -8.71
CA VAL A 144 15.89 -14.88 -9.44
C VAL A 144 15.98 -14.53 -10.93
N ILE A 145 14.85 -14.21 -11.58
CA ILE A 145 14.84 -13.82 -13.00
C ILE A 145 15.70 -12.58 -13.24
N ALA A 146 15.62 -11.58 -12.35
CA ALA A 146 16.34 -10.34 -12.52
C ALA A 146 17.86 -10.52 -12.48
N ARG A 147 18.39 -11.54 -11.78
CA ARG A 147 19.84 -11.83 -11.71
C ARG A 147 20.51 -12.07 -13.06
N GLY A 148 19.76 -12.48 -14.07
CA GLY A 148 20.26 -12.57 -15.45
C GLY A 148 20.68 -11.22 -16.05
N ASP A 149 20.26 -10.10 -15.45
CA ASP A 149 20.62 -8.73 -15.81
C ASP A 149 20.99 -7.95 -14.54
N GLY A 150 22.30 -7.80 -14.29
CA GLY A 150 22.82 -7.15 -13.08
C GLY A 150 22.32 -5.72 -12.87
N ILE A 151 22.09 -4.95 -13.94
CA ILE A 151 21.59 -3.56 -13.81
C ILE A 151 20.14 -3.59 -13.33
N ARG A 152 19.31 -4.45 -13.95
CA ARG A 152 17.90 -4.61 -13.58
C ARG A 152 17.74 -5.18 -12.17
N HIS A 153 18.56 -6.16 -11.80
CA HIS A 153 18.58 -6.75 -10.46
C HIS A 153 18.89 -5.71 -9.40
N GLN A 154 20.00 -4.98 -9.56
CA GLN A 154 20.39 -3.94 -8.61
C GLN A 154 19.32 -2.85 -8.47
N LYS A 155 18.71 -2.43 -9.59
CA LYS A 155 17.60 -1.47 -9.56
C LYS A 155 16.43 -2.01 -8.74
N MET A 156 16.04 -3.27 -8.93
CA MET A 156 14.95 -3.88 -8.17
C MET A 156 15.26 -3.95 -6.66
N LEU A 157 16.49 -4.29 -6.27
CA LEU A 157 16.90 -4.27 -4.87
C LEU A 157 16.83 -2.87 -4.26
N ASN A 158 17.26 -1.85 -5.00
CA ASN A 158 17.19 -0.45 -4.57
C ASN A 158 15.73 0.02 -4.42
N ASP A 159 14.89 -0.24 -5.43
CA ASP A 159 13.46 0.13 -5.41
C ASP A 159 12.74 -0.49 -4.19
N LEU A 160 13.02 -1.77 -3.88
CA LEU A 160 12.48 -2.45 -2.70
C LEU A 160 13.07 -1.92 -1.38
N SER A 161 14.32 -1.48 -1.39
CA SER A 161 14.99 -0.94 -0.21
C SER A 161 14.50 0.47 0.12
N ASP A 162 14.18 1.29 -0.87
CA ASP A 162 13.92 2.73 -0.70
C ASP A 162 12.44 3.12 -0.61
N VAL A 163 11.52 2.19 -0.88
CA VAL A 163 10.10 2.44 -0.72
C VAL A 163 9.72 2.65 0.75
N GLU A 164 8.90 3.67 1.04
CA GLU A 164 8.60 4.06 2.42
C GLU A 164 7.84 2.97 3.21
N LEU A 165 7.05 2.14 2.54
CA LEU A 165 6.49 0.92 3.10
C LEU A 165 6.61 -0.24 2.10
N LEU A 166 7.34 -1.28 2.50
CA LEU A 166 7.40 -2.54 1.76
C LEU A 166 6.40 -3.52 2.38
N ILE A 167 5.52 -4.08 1.56
CA ILE A 167 4.52 -5.06 1.98
C ILE A 167 4.84 -6.39 1.32
N ILE A 168 5.08 -7.42 2.13
CA ILE A 168 5.29 -8.78 1.65
C ILE A 168 4.15 -9.66 2.17
N ASP A 169 3.28 -10.10 1.27
CA ASP A 169 2.14 -10.98 1.56
C ASP A 169 2.46 -12.45 1.28
N ASP A 170 1.68 -13.35 1.89
CA ASP A 170 1.88 -14.81 1.88
C ASP A 170 3.32 -15.22 2.24
N PHE A 171 3.89 -14.54 3.24
CA PHE A 171 5.29 -14.70 3.60
C PHE A 171 5.61 -16.12 4.07
N LEU A 172 6.51 -16.77 3.33
CA LEU A 172 7.03 -18.12 3.59
C LEU A 172 5.95 -19.17 3.80
N THR A 173 4.81 -19.05 3.10
CA THR A 173 3.82 -20.13 3.00
C THR A 173 4.40 -21.36 2.28
N VAL A 174 5.30 -21.12 1.32
CA VAL A 174 6.10 -22.13 0.62
C VAL A 174 7.57 -21.69 0.69
N GLY A 175 8.48 -22.66 0.69
CA GLY A 175 9.92 -22.39 0.62
C GLY A 175 10.30 -21.56 -0.62
N ILE A 176 11.39 -20.82 -0.51
CA ILE A 176 11.91 -19.95 -1.59
C ILE A 176 13.32 -20.38 -1.98
N ASP A 177 13.73 -19.96 -3.18
CA ASP A 177 15.07 -20.19 -3.71
C ASP A 177 16.15 -19.53 -2.82
N PRO A 178 17.32 -20.17 -2.58
CA PRO A 178 18.39 -19.60 -1.78
C PRO A 178 18.91 -18.25 -2.28
N GLU A 179 18.97 -18.04 -3.60
CA GLU A 179 19.41 -16.76 -4.15
C GLU A 179 18.39 -15.65 -3.89
N ALA A 180 17.09 -15.99 -3.96
CA ALA A 180 16.02 -15.06 -3.58
C ALA A 180 16.03 -14.76 -2.08
N ALA A 181 16.34 -15.75 -1.23
CA ALA A 181 16.49 -15.56 0.20
C ALA A 181 17.64 -14.59 0.53
N ASN A 182 18.77 -14.70 -0.17
CA ASN A 182 19.91 -13.78 -0.06
C ASN A 182 19.55 -12.36 -0.50
N ASP A 183 18.80 -12.21 -1.60
CA ASP A 183 18.32 -10.90 -2.06
C ASP A 183 17.35 -10.27 -1.05
N LEU A 184 16.42 -11.06 -0.52
CA LEU A 184 15.50 -10.63 0.53
C LEU A 184 16.28 -10.18 1.78
N PHE A 185 17.28 -10.94 2.20
CA PHE A 185 18.17 -10.56 3.29
C PHE A 185 18.81 -9.19 3.05
N ALA A 186 19.37 -8.97 1.85
CA ALA A 186 20.01 -7.70 1.49
C ALA A 186 19.03 -6.52 1.53
N VAL A 187 17.82 -6.70 0.97
CA VAL A 187 16.76 -5.69 1.04
C VAL A 187 16.38 -5.37 2.47
N LEU A 188 16.14 -6.38 3.31
CA LEU A 188 15.73 -6.19 4.70
C LEU A 188 16.84 -5.56 5.55
N ALA A 189 18.10 -5.92 5.31
CA ALA A 189 19.25 -5.28 5.95
C ALA A 189 19.35 -3.78 5.61
N ASN A 190 19.14 -3.40 4.34
CA ASN A 190 19.14 -2.00 3.91
C ASN A 190 17.95 -1.17 4.42
N ARG A 191 16.92 -1.84 4.94
CA ARG A 191 15.71 -1.21 5.51
C ARG A 191 15.76 -1.11 7.02
N GLU A 192 16.61 -1.89 7.69
CA GLU A 192 16.74 -1.94 9.14
C GLU A 192 16.96 -0.54 9.73
N HIS A 193 16.14 -0.17 10.72
CA HIS A 193 16.10 1.15 11.36
C HIS A 193 15.86 2.36 10.43
N ARG A 194 15.60 2.15 9.13
CA ARG A 194 15.42 3.21 8.14
C ARG A 194 14.00 3.29 7.62
N LEU A 195 13.43 2.15 7.19
CA LEU A 195 12.11 2.08 6.58
C LEU A 195 11.39 0.78 7.00
N PRO A 196 10.09 0.84 7.32
CA PRO A 196 9.34 -0.30 7.85
C PRO A 196 8.96 -1.29 6.75
N THR A 197 8.92 -2.57 7.13
CA THR A 197 8.37 -3.66 6.32
C THR A 197 7.12 -4.21 7.01
N MET A 198 6.04 -4.36 6.26
CA MET A 198 4.86 -5.11 6.68
C MET A 198 4.92 -6.53 6.12
N ILE A 199 4.80 -7.51 7.00
CA ILE A 199 4.73 -8.93 6.65
C ILE A 199 3.33 -9.43 6.93
N ALA A 200 2.67 -9.99 5.93
CA ALA A 200 1.45 -10.76 6.12
C ALA A 200 1.76 -12.25 5.94
N SER A 201 1.53 -13.04 6.99
CA SER A 201 1.89 -14.46 7.01
C SER A 201 0.85 -15.32 7.72
N GLN A 202 0.77 -16.58 7.29
CA GLN A 202 0.02 -17.61 7.99
C GLN A 202 0.82 -18.27 9.11
N SER A 203 2.14 -18.16 9.07
CA SER A 203 3.06 -18.80 9.99
C SER A 203 3.75 -17.75 10.86
N ARG A 204 4.31 -18.20 11.98
CA ARG A 204 5.04 -17.35 12.93
C ARG A 204 6.54 -17.40 12.69
N PRO A 205 7.32 -16.45 13.26
CA PRO A 205 8.77 -16.39 13.08
C PRO A 205 9.52 -17.69 13.31
N ALA A 206 9.10 -18.52 14.28
CA ALA A 206 9.71 -19.83 14.52
C ALA A 206 9.67 -20.75 13.28
N TYR A 207 8.56 -20.76 12.53
CA TYR A 207 8.46 -21.53 11.29
C TYR A 207 9.31 -20.91 10.17
N TRP A 208 9.46 -19.58 10.14
CA TRP A 208 10.28 -18.92 9.13
C TRP A 208 11.76 -19.32 9.24
N LEU A 209 12.25 -19.59 10.46
CA LEU A 209 13.59 -20.14 10.69
C LEU A 209 13.80 -21.50 10.03
N GLU A 210 12.76 -22.33 10.01
CA GLU A 210 12.79 -23.67 9.42
C GLU A 210 12.57 -23.65 7.90
N ALA A 211 11.75 -22.70 7.41
CA ALA A 211 11.36 -22.60 6.01
C ALA A 211 12.42 -21.94 5.12
N LEU A 212 13.34 -21.17 5.70
CA LEU A 212 14.44 -20.52 4.97
C LEU A 212 15.61 -21.49 4.78
N PRO A 213 16.27 -21.49 3.60
CA PRO A 213 17.27 -22.50 3.26
C PRO A 213 18.59 -22.36 4.03
N ASP A 214 19.00 -21.15 4.37
CA ASP A 214 20.19 -20.86 5.18
C ASP A 214 19.79 -20.42 6.58
N ARG A 215 20.22 -21.17 7.60
CA ARG A 215 19.85 -20.93 8.99
C ARG A 215 20.38 -19.59 9.54
N VAL A 216 21.58 -19.18 9.14
CA VAL A 216 22.19 -17.93 9.60
C VAL A 216 21.45 -16.73 9.00
N ALA A 217 21.15 -16.80 7.71
CA ALA A 217 20.31 -15.80 7.05
C ALA A 217 18.90 -15.77 7.66
N ALA A 218 18.33 -16.93 8.00
CA ALA A 218 17.02 -17.04 8.60
C ALA A 218 16.93 -16.38 9.98
N ASP A 219 17.86 -16.72 10.89
CA ASP A 219 17.96 -16.09 12.21
C ASP A 219 18.07 -14.58 12.08
N SER A 220 18.86 -14.11 11.11
CA SER A 220 19.07 -12.70 10.88
C SER A 220 17.85 -12.00 10.28
N ILE A 221 17.12 -12.62 9.35
CA ILE A 221 15.86 -12.10 8.78
C ILE A 221 14.80 -12.01 9.88
N VAL A 222 14.63 -13.07 10.66
CA VAL A 222 13.66 -13.11 11.75
C VAL A 222 13.97 -12.04 12.80
N ASN A 223 15.23 -11.91 13.19
CA ASN A 223 15.62 -10.87 14.13
C ASN A 223 15.28 -9.46 13.61
N ARG A 224 15.53 -9.16 12.33
CA ARG A 224 15.20 -7.84 11.75
C ARG A 224 13.69 -7.59 11.62
N LEU A 225 12.94 -8.61 11.22
CA LEU A 225 11.51 -8.47 10.95
C LEU A 225 10.66 -8.52 12.21
N ALA A 226 11.00 -9.37 13.17
CA ALA A 226 10.15 -9.69 14.29
C ALA A 226 10.59 -9.02 15.60
N ASN A 227 11.87 -8.74 15.81
CA ASN A 227 12.29 -8.03 17.03
C ASN A 227 11.76 -6.60 16.97
N ASN A 228 11.04 -6.19 18.03
CA ASN A 228 10.38 -4.90 18.16
C ASN A 228 9.29 -4.59 17.11
N ALA A 229 8.81 -5.60 16.37
CA ALA A 229 7.71 -5.40 15.44
C ALA A 229 6.38 -5.25 16.18
N ARG A 230 5.49 -4.44 15.62
CA ARG A 230 4.08 -4.44 16.01
C ARG A 230 3.41 -5.66 15.41
N GLU A 231 2.55 -6.33 16.16
CA GLU A 231 1.89 -7.55 15.68
C GLU A 231 0.36 -7.42 15.72
N ILE A 232 -0.29 -7.67 14.59
CA ILE A 232 -1.73 -7.90 14.46
C ILE A 232 -1.96 -9.39 14.31
N ASN A 233 -2.45 -10.02 15.38
CA ASN A 233 -2.97 -11.37 15.33
C ASN A 233 -4.45 -11.31 14.95
N LEU A 234 -4.76 -11.70 13.71
CA LEU A 234 -6.13 -11.94 13.30
C LEU A 234 -6.54 -13.31 13.81
N GLY A 235 -7.62 -13.37 14.58
CA GLY A 235 -8.10 -14.61 15.17
C GLY A 235 -8.53 -15.64 14.12
N GLU A 236 -9.23 -16.68 14.57
CA GLU A 236 -9.52 -17.86 13.75
C GLU A 236 -10.68 -17.70 12.76
N VAL A 237 -11.24 -16.48 12.66
CA VAL A 237 -12.40 -16.23 11.81
C VAL A 237 -12.01 -16.24 10.34
N ASP A 238 -12.55 -17.21 9.59
CA ASP A 238 -12.44 -17.28 8.13
C ASP A 238 -13.46 -16.37 7.45
N MET A 239 -12.96 -15.27 6.88
CA MET A 239 -13.77 -14.27 6.18
C MET A 239 -14.29 -14.74 4.83
N ARG A 240 -13.60 -15.71 4.18
CA ARG A 240 -14.04 -16.26 2.89
C ARG A 240 -15.25 -17.13 3.10
N ARG A 241 -15.16 -18.07 4.06
CA ARG A 241 -16.28 -18.94 4.43
C ARG A 241 -17.53 -18.14 4.82
N GLN A 242 -17.36 -17.10 5.63
CA GLN A 242 -18.50 -16.26 6.00
C GLN A 242 -19.13 -15.52 4.82
N ARG A 243 -18.32 -15.00 3.89
CA ARG A 243 -18.85 -14.38 2.67
C ARG A 243 -19.62 -15.39 1.82
N ASP A 244 -19.09 -16.60 1.68
CA ASP A 244 -19.75 -17.67 0.94
C ASP A 244 -21.06 -18.09 1.62
N ASP A 245 -21.07 -18.22 2.94
CA ASP A 245 -22.26 -18.54 3.73
C ASP A 245 -23.32 -17.42 3.66
N GLN A 246 -22.91 -16.14 3.69
CA GLN A 246 -23.79 -14.98 3.50
C GLN A 246 -24.36 -14.91 2.08
N ALA A 247 -23.55 -15.19 1.06
CA ALA A 247 -24.00 -15.24 -0.33
C ALA A 247 -25.04 -16.35 -0.53
N ARG A 248 -24.81 -17.53 0.07
CA ARG A 248 -25.77 -18.66 0.06
C ARG A 248 -27.06 -18.35 0.83
N ALA A 249 -26.98 -17.57 1.91
CA ALA A 249 -28.14 -17.17 2.70
C ALA A 249 -28.98 -16.05 2.06
N THR A 250 -28.45 -15.36 1.04
CA THR A 250 -29.18 -14.32 0.33
C THR A 250 -30.12 -14.97 -0.70
N THR A 251 -31.43 -14.84 -0.49
CA THR A 251 -32.50 -15.47 -1.30
C THR A 251 -32.29 -15.24 -2.80
N GLY A 252 -32.03 -16.31 -3.57
CA GLY A 252 -31.81 -16.27 -5.02
C GLY A 252 -30.68 -17.18 -5.55
N TYR A 253 -29.97 -17.90 -4.68
CA TYR A 253 -28.96 -18.89 -5.09
C TYR A 253 -29.66 -20.15 -5.63
N TRP A 254 -29.73 -20.29 -6.95
CA TRP A 254 -30.11 -21.55 -7.59
C TRP A 254 -28.86 -22.44 -7.67
N GLU A 255 -28.99 -23.68 -7.19
CA GLU A 255 -27.98 -24.76 -7.28
C GLU A 255 -27.60 -25.10 -8.73
#